data_AF-A0A2S3QMU8-F1
#
_entry.id   AF-A0A2S3QMU8-F1
#
_cell.length_a   1.000
_cell.length_b   1.000
_cell.length_c   1.000
_cell.angle_alpha   90.00
_cell.angle_beta   90.00
_cell.angle_gamma   90.00
#
_symmetry.space_group_name_H-M   'P 1'
#
loop_
_entity.id
_entity.type
_entity.pdbx_description
1 polymer ?
#
loop_
_entity_poly.entity_id
_entity_poly.type
_entity_poly.pdbx_seq_one_letter_code
_entity_poly.pdbx_strand_id
1 'polypeptide(L)'
;MISCRKGCSACCHTQVSVNKDEAELLASRILEDGIRVDVELLAIQYAAGNDSAAWFSIPYKQRGCVFLDDKGTCRVYSDRPSVCRTNYVISDAKHCDTSNGEFATIRILKTSKADFVTMAAFNLSSQGGALPQMLVESLNKLGEQKLSKSMKKNFKKNSFKRLKELFISGAM
;
A
#
# COMPACT_ATOMS: atom_id res chain seq x y z
N MET A 1 8.93 -24.28 -5.47
CA MET A 1 8.40 -24.03 -4.12
C MET A 1 8.40 -22.52 -3.92
N ILE A 2 7.24 -21.91 -3.64
CA ILE A 2 7.10 -20.45 -3.45
C ILE A 2 7.05 -20.18 -1.94
N SER A 3 7.87 -19.26 -1.43
CA SER A 3 7.97 -19.00 0.01
C SER A 3 6.88 -18.03 0.51
N CYS A 4 6.41 -17.16 -0.38
CA CYS A 4 5.42 -16.15 -0.07
C CYS A 4 4.03 -16.76 0.15
N ARG A 5 3.35 -16.31 1.20
CA ARG A 5 2.00 -16.72 1.60
C ARG A 5 1.34 -15.63 2.43
N LYS A 6 0.05 -15.77 2.72
CA LYS A 6 -0.63 -14.87 3.65
C LYS A 6 0.08 -14.91 5.01
N GLY A 7 0.37 -13.73 5.58
CA GLY A 7 1.19 -13.57 6.78
C GLY A 7 2.69 -13.40 6.54
N CYS A 8 3.18 -13.50 5.31
CA CYS A 8 4.54 -13.10 4.95
C CYS A 8 4.56 -11.60 4.63
N SER A 9 5.30 -10.80 5.41
CA SER A 9 5.27 -9.31 5.32
C SER A 9 6.63 -8.64 5.22
N ALA A 10 7.73 -9.38 5.08
CA ALA A 10 9.08 -8.80 5.04
C ALA A 10 9.25 -7.71 3.96
N CYS A 11 8.72 -7.93 2.75
CA CYS A 11 8.75 -6.94 1.67
C CYS A 11 7.71 -5.82 1.80
N CYS A 12 6.78 -5.89 2.77
CA CYS A 12 5.73 -4.87 2.96
C CYS A 12 6.25 -3.58 3.61
N HIS A 13 7.57 -3.42 3.74
CA HIS A 13 8.26 -2.21 4.23
C HIS A 13 9.00 -1.45 3.12
N THR A 14 8.81 -1.87 1.86
CA THR A 14 9.30 -1.17 0.66
C THR A 14 8.28 -0.16 0.14
N GLN A 15 8.72 0.78 -0.69
CA GLN A 15 7.81 1.67 -1.42
C GLN A 15 7.13 0.86 -2.53
N VAL A 16 5.81 0.70 -2.41
CA VAL A 16 5.00 -0.03 -3.38
C VAL A 16 4.37 0.96 -4.35
N SER A 17 4.54 0.73 -5.65
CA SER A 17 3.82 1.48 -6.68
C SER A 17 2.48 0.81 -7.00
N VAL A 18 1.45 1.61 -7.23
CA VAL A 18 0.12 1.18 -7.68
C VAL A 18 -0.34 2.06 -8.82
N ASN A 19 -1.17 1.51 -9.69
CA ASN A 19 -1.88 2.31 -10.67
C ASN A 19 -3.17 2.90 -10.06
N LYS A 20 -3.82 3.81 -10.79
CA LYS A 20 -5.06 4.44 -10.37
C LYS A 20 -6.18 3.45 -10.03
N ASP A 21 -6.39 2.45 -10.88
CA ASP A 21 -7.51 1.50 -10.72
C ASP A 21 -7.33 0.63 -9.47
N GLU A 22 -6.09 0.23 -9.16
CA GLU A 22 -5.73 -0.47 -7.93
C GLU A 22 -5.94 0.42 -6.70
N ALA A 23 -5.58 1.70 -6.77
CA ALA A 23 -5.78 2.62 -5.66
C ALA A 23 -7.26 2.89 -5.39
N GLU A 24 -8.08 3.05 -6.43
CA GLU A 24 -9.53 3.19 -6.33
C GLU A 24 -10.17 1.93 -5.73
N LEU A 25 -9.74 0.74 -6.15
CA LEU A 25 -10.16 -0.54 -5.56
C LEU A 25 -9.79 -0.61 -4.07
N LEU A 26 -8.56 -0.28 -3.70
CA LEU A 26 -8.12 -0.31 -2.31
C LEU A 26 -8.91 0.68 -1.44
N ALA A 27 -9.18 1.89 -1.96
CA ALA A 27 -10.00 2.88 -1.29
C ALA A 27 -11.46 2.39 -1.12
N SER A 28 -12.03 1.72 -2.13
CA SER A 28 -13.37 1.14 -2.01
C SER A 28 -13.42 0.04 -0.95
N ARG A 29 -12.42 -0.84 -0.85
CA ARG A 29 -12.32 -1.85 0.23
C ARG A 29 -12.32 -1.24 1.63
N ILE A 30 -11.65 -0.10 1.80
CA ILE A 30 -11.69 0.63 3.07
C ILE A 30 -13.11 1.12 3.40
N LEU A 31 -13.80 1.70 2.43
CA LEU A 31 -15.09 2.35 2.65
C LEU A 31 -16.26 1.36 2.68
N GLU A 32 -16.26 0.36 1.82
CA GLU A 32 -17.33 -0.63 1.68
C GLU A 32 -17.18 -1.76 2.71
N ASP A 33 -16.00 -2.39 2.74
CA ASP A 33 -15.75 -3.56 3.59
C ASP A 33 -15.29 -3.18 5.01
N GLY A 34 -15.03 -1.88 5.25
CA GLY A 34 -14.66 -1.37 6.56
C GLY A 34 -13.26 -1.81 7.01
N ILE A 35 -12.36 -2.02 6.06
CA ILE A 35 -10.95 -2.32 6.32
C ILE A 35 -10.36 -1.17 7.15
N ARG A 36 -9.70 -1.54 8.25
CA ARG A 36 -9.04 -0.59 9.14
C ARG A 36 -7.68 -0.20 8.58
N VAL A 37 -7.40 1.10 8.61
CA VAL A 37 -6.12 1.70 8.23
C VAL A 37 -5.69 2.66 9.34
N ASP A 38 -4.39 2.65 9.64
CA ASP A 38 -3.75 3.63 10.52
C ASP A 38 -3.52 4.93 9.73
N VAL A 39 -4.26 5.98 10.09
CA VAL A 39 -4.30 7.25 9.36
C VAL A 39 -3.07 8.10 9.63
N GLU A 40 -2.55 8.04 10.83
CA GLU A 40 -1.33 8.72 11.24
C GLU A 40 -0.12 8.12 10.51
N LEU A 41 -0.05 6.79 10.44
CA LEU A 41 0.95 6.08 9.63
C LEU A 41 0.82 6.42 8.14
N LEU A 42 -0.42 6.43 7.61
CA LEU A 42 -0.68 6.81 6.22
C LEU A 42 -0.21 8.24 5.93
N ALA A 43 -0.40 9.19 6.85
CA ALA A 43 0.04 10.57 6.69
C ALA A 43 1.57 10.68 6.63
N ILE A 44 2.30 9.98 7.51
CA ILE A 44 3.78 9.91 7.48
C ILE A 44 4.26 9.37 6.13
N GLN A 45 3.66 8.26 5.69
CA GLN A 45 4.01 7.61 4.44
C GLN A 45 3.65 8.43 3.21
N TYR A 46 2.54 9.17 3.26
CA TYR A 46 2.13 10.11 2.23
C TYR A 46 3.13 11.26 2.09
N ALA A 47 3.67 11.79 3.18
CA ALA A 47 4.63 12.90 3.15
C ALA A 47 5.91 12.59 2.36
N ALA A 48 6.31 11.31 2.25
CA ALA A 48 7.43 10.90 1.40
C ALA A 48 7.15 11.03 -0.11
N GLY A 49 5.88 11.18 -0.52
CA GLY A 49 5.52 11.35 -1.92
C GLY A 49 5.88 10.14 -2.79
N ASN A 50 6.20 10.43 -4.06
CA ASN A 50 6.73 9.46 -5.02
C ASN A 50 8.27 9.36 -4.96
N ASP A 51 8.89 9.81 -3.88
CA ASP A 51 10.34 9.82 -3.71
C ASP A 51 10.79 8.60 -2.89
N SER A 52 11.60 7.75 -3.51
CA SER A 52 12.14 6.54 -2.87
C SER A 52 13.16 6.86 -1.78
N ALA A 53 14.00 7.88 -1.95
CA ALA A 53 14.96 8.28 -0.92
C ALA A 53 14.25 8.84 0.31
N ALA A 54 13.20 9.64 0.11
CA ALA A 54 12.35 10.11 1.20
C ALA A 54 11.66 8.92 1.91
N TRP A 55 11.14 7.94 1.16
CA TRP A 55 10.55 6.73 1.74
C TRP A 55 11.52 5.97 2.64
N PHE A 56 12.72 5.68 2.15
CA PHE A 56 13.71 4.91 2.92
C PHE A 56 14.32 5.69 4.09
N SER A 57 14.10 7.01 4.17
CA SER A 57 14.43 7.84 5.33
C SER A 57 13.44 7.68 6.49
N ILE A 58 12.23 7.14 6.23
CA ILE A 58 11.24 6.83 7.28
C ILE A 58 11.77 5.67 8.16
N PRO A 59 11.64 5.75 9.50
CA PRO A 59 11.98 4.64 10.39
C PRO A 59 11.33 3.33 9.95
N TYR A 60 12.06 2.21 9.96
CA TYR A 60 11.57 0.92 9.42
C TYR A 60 10.18 0.50 9.96
N LYS A 61 9.93 0.73 11.26
CA LYS A 61 8.64 0.43 11.91
C LYS A 61 7.47 1.22 11.29
N GLN A 62 7.73 2.41 10.77
CA GLN A 62 6.74 3.28 10.12
C GLN A 62 6.69 3.09 8.59
N ARG A 63 7.54 2.24 8.01
CA ARG A 63 7.47 1.87 6.58
C ARG A 63 6.51 0.72 6.29
N GLY A 64 5.99 0.04 7.32
CA GLY A 64 5.04 -1.06 7.14
C GLY A 64 3.79 -0.60 6.39
N CYS A 65 3.42 -1.32 5.33
CA CYS A 65 2.25 -1.01 4.52
C CYS A 65 1.01 -0.78 5.41
N VAL A 66 0.25 0.29 5.13
CA VAL A 66 -0.95 0.70 5.88
C VAL A 66 -2.04 -0.36 6.01
N PHE A 67 -1.98 -1.42 5.20
CA PHE A 67 -2.91 -2.54 5.22
C PHE A 67 -2.45 -3.74 6.08
N LEU A 68 -1.27 -3.68 6.70
CA LEU A 68 -0.84 -4.71 7.65
C LEU A 68 -1.68 -4.63 8.93
N ASP A 69 -2.04 -5.79 9.47
CA ASP A 69 -2.53 -5.88 10.83
C ASP A 69 -1.39 -5.98 11.85
N ASP A 70 -1.76 -6.06 13.13
CA ASP A 70 -0.87 -6.19 14.28
C ASP A 70 0.02 -7.45 14.22
N LYS A 71 -0.37 -8.45 13.43
CA LYS A 71 0.38 -9.69 13.21
C LYS A 71 1.15 -9.69 11.89
N GLY A 72 1.18 -8.57 11.16
CA GLY A 72 1.81 -8.47 9.85
C GLY A 72 1.00 -9.15 8.73
N THR A 73 -0.26 -9.49 8.95
CA THR A 73 -1.11 -10.04 7.87
C THR A 73 -1.74 -8.90 7.07
N CYS A 74 -1.62 -8.96 5.74
CA CYS A 74 -2.28 -8.01 4.85
C CYS A 74 -3.81 -8.16 4.90
N ARG A 75 -4.51 -7.12 5.35
CA ARG A 75 -5.98 -7.09 5.44
C ARG A 75 -6.67 -7.17 4.08
N VAL A 76 -5.99 -6.70 3.02
CA VAL A 76 -6.45 -6.75 1.61
C VAL A 76 -5.73 -7.83 0.81
N TYR A 77 -5.38 -8.97 1.43
CA TYR A 77 -4.57 -10.01 0.78
C TYR A 77 -5.10 -10.45 -0.60
N SER A 78 -6.43 -10.55 -0.72
CA SER A 78 -7.15 -10.95 -1.94
C SER A 78 -7.18 -9.85 -3.01
N ASP A 79 -6.96 -8.60 -2.65
CA ASP A 79 -6.94 -7.42 -3.52
C ASP A 79 -5.55 -6.73 -3.52
N ARG A 80 -4.48 -7.45 -3.11
CA ARG A 80 -3.11 -6.93 -3.17
C ARG A 80 -2.79 -6.39 -4.57
N PRO A 81 -2.05 -5.26 -4.67
CA PRO A 81 -1.57 -4.75 -5.95
C PRO A 81 -0.82 -5.80 -6.76
N SER A 82 -0.90 -5.67 -8.07
CA SER A 82 -0.20 -6.48 -9.06
C SER A 82 1.29 -6.63 -8.77
N VAL A 83 1.98 -5.53 -8.44
CA VAL A 83 3.41 -5.55 -8.08
C VAL A 83 3.71 -6.44 -6.85
N CYS A 84 2.80 -6.50 -5.88
CA CYS A 84 2.92 -7.37 -4.71
C CYS A 84 2.66 -8.85 -5.05
N ARG A 85 1.97 -9.12 -6.17
CA ARG A 85 1.68 -10.49 -6.67
C ARG A 85 2.75 -11.01 -7.60
N THR A 86 3.49 -10.15 -8.27
CA THR A 86 4.60 -10.55 -9.14
C THR A 86 5.93 -10.63 -8.39
N ASN A 87 6.06 -9.94 -7.25
CA ASN A 87 7.27 -9.96 -6.43
C ASN A 87 7.39 -11.19 -5.50
N TYR A 88 7.14 -12.40 -6.02
CA TYR A 88 7.29 -13.65 -5.26
C TYR A 88 8.74 -14.13 -5.22
N VAL A 89 9.16 -14.72 -4.10
CA VAL A 89 10.47 -15.36 -3.96
C VAL A 89 10.35 -16.88 -3.82
N ILE A 90 11.35 -17.58 -4.36
CA ILE A 90 11.58 -19.02 -4.18
C ILE A 90 12.78 -19.30 -3.26
N SER A 91 13.53 -18.26 -2.85
CA SER A 91 14.48 -18.32 -1.73
C SER A 91 13.75 -18.26 -0.38
N ASP A 92 14.48 -18.46 0.73
CA ASP A 92 13.94 -18.26 2.08
C ASP A 92 13.39 -16.82 2.21
N ALA A 93 12.17 -16.69 2.74
CA ALA A 93 11.48 -15.42 2.89
C ALA A 93 12.18 -14.48 3.89
N LYS A 94 12.98 -15.03 4.83
CA LYS A 94 13.74 -14.22 5.79
C LYS A 94 14.75 -13.29 5.10
N HIS A 95 15.23 -13.65 3.90
CA HIS A 95 16.16 -12.82 3.13
C HIS A 95 15.50 -11.56 2.55
N CYS A 96 14.17 -11.47 2.57
CA CYS A 96 13.45 -10.25 2.20
C CYS A 96 13.36 -9.24 3.34
N ASP A 97 13.73 -9.62 4.58
CA ASP A 97 13.69 -8.70 5.72
C ASP A 97 14.89 -7.75 5.68
N THR A 98 14.61 -6.47 5.86
CA THR A 98 15.59 -5.38 5.91
C THR A 98 15.50 -4.58 7.21
N SER A 99 14.85 -5.16 8.23
CA SER A 99 14.63 -4.54 9.55
C SER A 99 15.93 -4.17 10.27
N ASN A 100 17.00 -4.90 10.00
CA ASN A 100 18.35 -4.67 10.51
C ASN A 100 19.19 -3.72 9.64
N GLY A 101 18.64 -3.23 8.52
CA GLY A 101 19.37 -2.38 7.56
C GLY A 101 20.31 -3.14 6.62
N GLU A 102 20.33 -4.48 6.68
CA GLU A 102 21.14 -5.31 5.79
C GLU A 102 20.33 -5.83 4.60
N PHE A 103 21.01 -6.11 3.49
CA PHE A 103 20.41 -6.67 2.29
C PHE A 103 20.94 -8.07 2.04
N ALA A 104 20.04 -9.05 1.95
CA ALA A 104 20.37 -10.42 1.59
C ALA A 104 20.01 -10.72 0.13
N THR A 105 20.72 -11.67 -0.48
CA THR A 105 20.38 -12.15 -1.81
C THR A 105 19.10 -12.97 -1.78
N ILE A 106 18.12 -12.56 -2.59
CA ILE A 106 16.86 -13.27 -2.82
C ILE A 106 16.82 -13.87 -4.22
N ARG A 107 15.99 -14.89 -4.40
CA ARG A 107 15.67 -15.44 -5.72
C ARG A 107 14.20 -15.20 -6.01
N ILE A 108 13.92 -14.28 -6.92
CA ILE A 108 12.57 -13.94 -7.37
C ILE A 108 12.06 -15.03 -8.34
N LEU A 109 10.79 -15.38 -8.21
CA LEU A 109 10.07 -16.18 -9.20
C LEU A 109 9.83 -15.32 -10.44
N LYS A 110 10.40 -15.72 -11.57
CA LYS A 110 10.18 -14.99 -12.83
C LYS A 110 8.75 -15.20 -13.33
N THR A 111 7.98 -14.11 -13.42
CA THR A 111 6.56 -14.13 -13.84
C THR A 111 6.32 -13.31 -15.10
N SER A 112 7.17 -13.44 -16.12
CA SER A 112 7.21 -12.52 -17.28
C SER A 112 5.86 -12.20 -17.92
N LYS A 113 4.96 -13.18 -18.08
CA LYS A 113 3.61 -12.92 -18.61
C LYS A 113 2.78 -12.01 -17.70
N ALA A 114 2.81 -12.24 -16.39
CA ALA A 114 2.12 -11.40 -15.42
C ALA A 114 2.78 -10.03 -15.30
N ASP A 115 4.11 -9.97 -15.41
CA ASP A 115 4.87 -8.71 -15.40
C ASP A 115 4.46 -7.82 -16.59
N PHE A 116 4.34 -8.42 -17.80
CA PHE A 116 3.84 -7.69 -18.98
C PHE A 116 2.40 -7.18 -18.80
N VAL A 117 1.51 -8.00 -18.25
CA VAL A 117 0.13 -7.57 -17.95
C VAL A 117 0.12 -6.43 -16.94
N THR A 118 0.98 -6.50 -15.92
CA THR A 118 1.13 -5.44 -14.92
C THR A 118 1.57 -4.13 -15.58
N MET A 119 2.62 -4.16 -16.41
CA MET A 119 3.09 -2.96 -17.13
C MET A 119 2.03 -2.41 -18.09
N ALA A 120 1.32 -3.27 -18.81
CA ALA A 120 0.22 -2.85 -19.68
C ALA A 120 -0.89 -2.14 -18.89
N ALA A 121 -1.25 -2.67 -17.71
CA ALA A 121 -2.24 -2.04 -16.84
C ALA A 121 -1.78 -0.64 -16.38
N PHE A 122 -0.53 -0.50 -15.91
CA PHE A 122 0.03 0.81 -15.54
C PHE A 122 -0.03 1.82 -16.69
N ASN A 123 0.31 1.41 -17.92
CA ASN A 123 0.24 2.27 -19.09
C ASN A 123 -1.20 2.68 -19.44
N LEU A 124 -2.16 1.77 -19.31
CA LEU A 124 -3.57 2.03 -19.64
C LEU A 124 -4.29 2.87 -18.59
N SER A 125 -3.97 2.71 -17.30
CA SER A 125 -4.60 3.49 -16.22
C SER A 125 -4.22 4.98 -16.26
N SER A 126 -3.25 5.38 -17.09
CA SER A 126 -2.75 6.76 -17.34
C SER A 126 -2.11 7.48 -16.14
N GLN A 127 -2.25 6.94 -14.93
CA GLN A 127 -1.72 7.48 -13.69
C GLN A 127 -1.26 6.33 -12.77
N GLY A 128 -0.16 6.56 -12.07
CA GLY A 128 0.39 5.65 -11.09
C GLY A 128 1.42 6.36 -10.21
N GLY A 129 1.67 5.78 -9.04
CA GLY A 129 2.53 6.38 -8.04
C GLY A 129 2.70 5.48 -6.82
N ALA A 130 3.33 6.00 -5.78
CA ALA A 130 3.45 5.33 -4.50
C ALA A 130 2.05 5.08 -3.90
N LEU A 131 1.87 3.90 -3.31
CA LEU A 131 0.61 3.45 -2.73
C LEU A 131 -0.01 4.48 -1.77
N PRO A 132 0.73 5.10 -0.82
CA PRO A 132 0.15 6.09 0.08
C PRO A 132 -0.41 7.31 -0.66
N GLN A 133 0.29 7.82 -1.67
CA GLN A 133 -0.13 8.96 -2.48
C GLN A 133 -1.44 8.65 -3.22
N MET A 134 -1.41 7.58 -4.03
CA MET A 134 -2.56 7.18 -4.84
C MET A 134 -3.79 6.82 -3.99
N LEU A 135 -3.57 6.19 -2.83
CA LEU A 135 -4.64 5.81 -1.89
C LEU A 135 -5.31 7.04 -1.29
N VAL A 136 -4.53 8.04 -0.87
CA VAL A 136 -5.05 9.28 -0.30
C VAL A 136 -5.87 10.05 -1.32
N GLU A 137 -5.35 10.19 -2.54
CA GLU A 137 -6.07 10.84 -3.65
C GLU A 137 -7.41 10.13 -3.91
N SER A 138 -7.40 8.80 -3.97
CA SER A 138 -8.59 7.99 -4.18
C SER A 138 -9.61 8.13 -3.04
N LEU A 139 -9.16 8.15 -1.78
CA LEU A 139 -10.02 8.36 -0.60
C LEU A 139 -10.64 9.76 -0.59
N ASN A 140 -9.89 10.79 -0.98
CA ASN A 140 -10.40 12.15 -1.08
C ASN A 140 -11.47 12.26 -2.17
N LYS A 141 -11.19 11.73 -3.36
CA LYS A 141 -12.12 11.68 -4.50
C LYS A 141 -13.43 10.96 -4.14
N LEU A 142 -13.36 9.80 -3.48
CA LEU A 142 -14.55 9.09 -3.02
C LEU A 142 -15.29 9.84 -1.92
N GLY A 143 -14.57 10.55 -1.04
CA GLY A 143 -15.14 11.37 0.03
C GLY A 143 -15.96 12.56 -0.47
N GLU A 144 -15.65 13.09 -1.65
CA GLU A 144 -16.40 14.18 -2.30
C GLU A 144 -17.69 13.70 -2.97
N GLN A 145 -17.82 12.40 -3.20
CA GLN A 145 -19.02 11.80 -3.79
C GLN A 145 -20.11 11.54 -2.75
N LYS A 146 -21.34 11.29 -3.21
CA LYS A 146 -22.48 10.95 -2.34
C LYS A 146 -22.32 9.53 -1.77
N LEU A 147 -21.54 9.41 -0.69
CA LEU A 147 -21.30 8.15 0.02
C LEU A 147 -22.59 7.52 0.55
N SER A 148 -22.67 6.19 0.49
CA SER A 148 -23.73 5.42 1.15
C SER A 148 -23.68 5.56 2.68
N LYS A 149 -24.76 5.22 3.38
CA LYS A 149 -24.80 5.28 4.87
C LYS A 149 -23.69 4.41 5.49
N SER A 150 -23.45 3.22 4.93
CA SER A 150 -22.40 2.30 5.41
C SER A 150 -21.01 2.90 5.20
N MET A 151 -20.73 3.44 4.01
CA MET A 151 -19.45 4.06 3.69
C MET A 151 -19.17 5.29 4.57
N LYS A 152 -20.18 6.13 4.84
CA LYS A 152 -20.04 7.27 5.77
C LYS A 152 -19.67 6.82 7.18
N LYS A 153 -20.20 5.68 7.64
CA LYS A 153 -19.85 5.09 8.95
C LYS A 153 -18.37 4.65 8.96
N ASN A 154 -17.93 3.94 7.93
CA ASN A 154 -16.54 3.46 7.83
C ASN A 154 -15.55 4.62 7.64
N PHE A 155 -15.92 5.66 6.89
CA PHE A 155 -15.12 6.88 6.73
C PHE A 155 -14.85 7.57 8.08
N LYS A 156 -15.90 7.70 8.91
CA LYS A 156 -15.77 8.25 10.28
C LYS A 156 -14.96 7.33 11.19
N LYS A 157 -15.16 6.01 11.10
CA LYS A 157 -14.49 5.01 11.96
C LYS A 157 -12.97 4.99 11.77
N ASN A 158 -12.50 5.23 10.55
CA ASN A 158 -11.08 5.36 10.25
C ASN A 158 -10.55 6.78 10.47
N SER A 159 -11.35 7.72 11.00
CA SER A 159 -10.90 9.10 11.28
C SER A 159 -10.34 9.86 10.05
N PHE A 160 -10.79 9.56 8.82
CA PHE A 160 -10.26 10.21 7.61
C PHE A 160 -10.52 11.72 7.52
N LYS A 161 -11.40 12.28 8.36
CA LYS A 161 -11.47 13.75 8.52
C LYS A 161 -10.15 14.33 9.03
N ARG A 162 -9.52 13.65 10.00
CA ARG A 162 -8.23 14.01 10.57
C ARG A 162 -7.11 13.92 9.53
N LEU A 163 -7.24 13.03 8.55
CA LEU A 163 -6.26 12.90 7.46
C LEU A 163 -6.11 14.23 6.69
N LYS A 164 -7.22 14.93 6.37
CA LYS A 164 -7.16 16.26 5.73
C LYS A 164 -6.49 17.31 6.62
N GLU A 165 -6.75 17.29 7.92
CA GLU A 165 -6.12 18.20 8.89
C GLU A 165 -4.60 17.95 8.99
N LEU A 166 -4.19 16.67 9.01
CA LEU A 166 -2.78 16.27 9.07
C LEU A 166 -1.99 16.69 7.83
N PHE A 167 -2.61 16.72 6.65
CA PHE A 167 -1.97 17.24 5.43
C PHE A 167 -1.81 18.76 5.45
N ILE A 168 -2.78 19.48 6.00
CA ILE A 168 -2.70 20.95 6.11
C ILE A 168 -1.65 21.34 7.16
N SER A 169 -1.55 20.60 8.27
CA SER A 169 -0.51 20.82 9.29
C SER A 169 0.88 20.34 8.85
N GLY A 170 0.95 19.48 7.83
CA GLY A 170 2.18 18.94 7.25
C GLY A 170 2.66 19.66 5.99
N ALA A 171 2.02 20.78 5.61
CA ALA A 171 2.53 21.71 4.61
C ALA A 171 3.56 22.66 5.26
N MET A 172 4.70 22.10 5.70
CA MET A 172 5.94 22.81 5.99
C MET A 172 7.11 21.96 5.51
#